data_AF-A0A7Z1N8V5-F1
#
_entry.id   AF-A0A7Z1N8V5-F1
#
_cell.length_a   1.000
_cell.length_b   1.000
_cell.length_c   1.000
_cell.angle_alpha   90.00
_cell.angle_beta   90.00
_cell.angle_gamma   90.00
#
_symmetry.space_group_name_H-M   'P 1'
#
loop_
_entity.id
_entity.type
_entity.pdbx_description
1 polymer ?
#
loop_
_entity_poly.entity_id
_entity_poly.type
_entity_poly.pdbx_seq_one_letter_code
_entity_poly.pdbx_strand_id
1 'polypeptide(L)' 'VEGLGCKAIRVFDANQLPAAFAQARELMETFRVPVVVEVILERVTNIAMGTEINAINEFEALATSRADAPTSILPLD' A
#
# COMPACT_ATOMS: atom_id res chain seq x y z
N VAL A 1 -3.87 11.06 -15.27
CA VAL A 1 -2.83 10.06 -15.61
C VAL A 1 -3.09 9.35 -16.94
N GLU A 2 -4.33 9.32 -17.45
CA GLU A 2 -4.62 8.66 -18.74
C GLU A 2 -4.09 9.39 -19.99
N GLY A 3 -3.79 10.69 -19.90
CA GLY A 3 -3.26 11.48 -21.03
C GLY A 3 -1.89 11.04 -21.56
N LEU A 4 -1.19 10.13 -20.88
CA LEU A 4 0.06 9.51 -21.32
C LEU A 4 -0.14 8.12 -21.96
N GLY A 5 -1.39 7.71 -22.20
CA GLY A 5 -1.72 6.39 -22.75
C GLY A 5 -1.80 5.25 -21.73
N CYS A 6 -1.68 5.56 -20.42
CA CYS A 6 -1.86 4.60 -19.34
C CYS A 6 -3.35 4.40 -18.99
N LYS A 7 -3.65 3.35 -18.22
CA LYS A 7 -4.92 3.24 -17.47
C LYS A 7 -4.70 3.63 -16.02
N ALA A 8 -5.75 4.09 -15.35
CA ALA A 8 -5.67 4.46 -13.94
C ALA A 8 -6.90 3.99 -13.16
N ILE A 9 -6.67 3.59 -11.90
CA ILE A 9 -7.69 3.22 -10.92
C ILE A 9 -7.39 4.03 -9.66
N ARG A 10 -8.42 4.63 -9.06
CA ARG A 10 -8.29 5.36 -7.79
C ARG A 10 -9.01 4.61 -6.67
N VAL A 11 -8.34 4.46 -5.54
CA VAL A 11 -8.82 3.71 -4.38
C VAL A 11 -8.91 4.64 -3.17
N PHE A 12 -10.07 4.68 -2.54
CA PHE A 12 -10.33 5.50 -1.34
C PHE A 12 -10.50 4.68 -0.06
N ASP A 13 -10.77 3.38 -0.21
CA ASP A 13 -10.94 2.43 0.91
C ASP A 13 -9.99 1.25 0.71
N ALA A 14 -9.23 0.91 1.74
CA ALA A 14 -8.29 -0.21 1.72
C ALA A 14 -8.95 -1.54 1.32
N ASN A 15 -10.22 -1.75 1.67
CA ASN A 15 -10.97 -2.96 1.33
C ASN A 15 -11.19 -3.14 -0.18
N GLN A 16 -11.03 -2.09 -0.97
CA GLN A 16 -11.17 -2.12 -2.43
C GLN A 16 -9.88 -2.53 -3.15
N LEU A 17 -8.73 -2.56 -2.46
CA LEU A 17 -7.45 -2.91 -3.06
C LEU A 17 -7.44 -4.27 -3.77
N PRO A 18 -8.01 -5.36 -3.22
CA PRO A 18 -8.04 -6.64 -3.92
C PRO A 18 -8.75 -6.56 -5.28
N ALA A 19 -9.90 -5.89 -5.33
CA ALA A 19 -10.67 -5.70 -6.57
C ALA A 19 -9.93 -4.77 -7.55
N ALA A 20 -9.33 -3.69 -7.05
CA ALA A 20 -8.54 -2.76 -7.87
C ALA A 20 -7.33 -3.47 -8.52
N PHE A 21 -6.64 -4.35 -7.80
CA PHE A 21 -5.53 -5.12 -8.37
C PHE A 21 -5.99 -6.17 -9.38
N ALA A 22 -7.15 -6.81 -9.18
CA ALA A 22 -7.73 -7.71 -10.17
C ALA A 22 -8.07 -6.96 -11.48
N GLN A 23 -8.75 -5.81 -11.36
CA GLN A 23 -9.04 -4.94 -12.50
C GLN A 23 -7.76 -4.45 -13.20
N ALA A 24 -6.73 -4.09 -12.42
CA ALA A 24 -5.46 -3.66 -13.00
C ALA A 24 -4.81 -4.74 -13.86
N ARG A 25 -4.87 -6.02 -13.43
CA ARG A 25 -4.36 -7.16 -14.21
C ARG A 25 -5.13 -7.35 -15.51
N GLU A 26 -6.46 -7.29 -15.47
CA GLU A 26 -7.30 -7.37 -16.67
C GLU A 26 -6.99 -6.25 -17.68
N LEU A 27 -6.83 -5.02 -17.19
CA LEU A 27 -6.47 -3.87 -18.02
C LEU A 27 -5.07 -4.02 -18.63
N MET A 28 -4.10 -4.55 -17.87
CA MET A 28 -2.75 -4.84 -18.38
C MET A 28 -2.80 -5.91 -19.48
N GLU A 29 -3.57 -6.98 -19.31
CA GLU A 29 -3.69 -8.06 -20.30
C GLU A 29 -4.40 -7.60 -21.58
N THR A 30 -5.46 -6.81 -21.43
CA THR A 30 -6.29 -6.34 -22.54
C THR A 30 -5.59 -5.26 -23.36
N PHE A 31 -5.08 -4.22 -22.69
CA PHE A 31 -4.59 -3.02 -23.36
C PHE A 31 -3.07 -2.98 -23.52
N ARG A 32 -2.32 -3.84 -22.79
CA ARG A 32 -0.85 -3.94 -22.85
C ARG A 32 -0.15 -2.60 -22.61
N VAL A 33 -0.74 -1.76 -21.75
CA VAL A 33 -0.18 -0.48 -21.29
C VAL A 33 0.00 -0.49 -19.78
N PRO A 34 0.84 0.40 -19.21
CA PRO A 34 0.94 0.55 -17.76
C PRO A 34 -0.40 0.93 -17.12
N VAL A 35 -0.66 0.36 -15.95
CA VAL A 35 -1.85 0.65 -15.15
C VAL A 35 -1.42 1.22 -13.79
N VAL A 36 -1.90 2.41 -13.46
CA VAL A 36 -1.61 3.09 -12.20
C VAL A 36 -2.75 2.84 -11.21
N VAL A 37 -2.43 2.36 -10.02
CA VAL A 37 -3.38 2.26 -8.90
C VAL A 37 -3.01 3.34 -7.89
N GLU A 38 -3.79 4.41 -7.85
CA GLU A 38 -3.61 5.56 -6.95
C GLU A 38 -4.41 5.33 -5.66
N VAL A 39 -3.71 5.20 -4.53
CA VAL A 39 -4.34 5.06 -3.22
C VAL A 39 -4.40 6.43 -2.54
N ILE A 40 -5.60 6.85 -2.18
CA ILE A 40 -5.82 8.11 -1.47
C ILE A 40 -5.67 7.85 0.02
N LEU A 41 -4.57 8.33 0.58
CA LEU A 41 -4.23 8.16 1.99
C LEU A 41 -4.74 9.33 2.83
N GLU A 42 -4.62 9.18 4.15
CA GLU A 42 -4.76 10.32 5.06
C GLU A 42 -3.68 11.37 4.82
N ARG A 43 -3.90 12.59 5.34
CA ARG A 43 -3.02 13.72 5.07
C ARG A 43 -1.68 13.65 5.80
N VAL A 44 -1.66 13.01 6.97
CA VAL A 44 -0.51 12.97 7.88
C VAL A 44 -0.45 11.59 8.52
N THR A 45 0.66 10.88 8.28
CA THR A 45 1.03 9.63 8.95
C THR A 45 2.53 9.70 9.20
N ASN A 46 2.99 9.43 10.42
CA ASN A 46 4.42 9.53 10.73
C ASN A 46 5.08 8.15 10.63
N ILE A 47 6.02 8.01 9.70
CA ILE A 47 6.77 6.76 9.54
C ILE A 47 7.89 6.69 10.58
N ALA A 48 8.08 5.51 11.18
CA ALA A 48 9.16 5.26 12.14
C ALA A 48 10.54 5.59 11.54
N MET A 49 11.32 6.40 12.26
CA MET A 49 12.64 6.86 11.81
C MET A 49 13.48 7.37 12.99
N GLY A 50 14.80 7.42 12.80
CA GLY A 50 15.76 7.94 13.78
C GLY A 50 17.12 8.21 13.15
N THR A 51 18.00 8.93 13.86
CA THR A 51 19.35 9.26 13.36
C THR A 51 20.33 8.12 13.50
N GLU A 52 20.11 7.23 14.47
CA GLU A 52 20.99 6.11 14.82
C GLU A 52 20.16 4.84 15.01
N ILE A 53 20.78 3.67 14.82
CA ILE A 53 20.09 2.37 14.88
C ILE A 53 19.45 2.11 16.24
N ASN A 54 20.08 2.54 17.34
CA ASN A 54 19.57 2.37 18.70
C ASN A 54 18.65 3.51 19.15
N ALA A 55 18.30 4.43 18.25
CA ALA A 55 17.52 5.63 18.54
C ALA A 55 16.40 5.86 17.50
N ILE A 56 15.75 4.77 17.06
CA ILE A 56 14.55 4.85 16.23
C ILE A 56 13.37 5.31 17.09
N ASN A 57 12.63 6.29 16.59
CA ASN A 57 11.38 6.72 17.20
C ASN A 57 10.19 6.06 16.48
N GLU A 58 9.33 5.43 17.26
CA GLU A 58 8.13 4.74 16.82
C GLU A 58 6.93 5.68 17.10
N PHE A 59 6.32 6.22 16.04
CA PHE A 59 5.24 7.20 16.17
C PHE A 59 3.85 6.55 16.21
N GLU A 60 3.67 5.47 15.45
CA GLU A 60 2.42 4.71 15.36
C GLU A 60 2.47 3.49 16.29
N ALA A 61 1.33 2.81 16.45
CA ALA A 61 1.23 1.63 17.31
C ALA A 61 2.15 0.49 16.84
N LEU A 62 2.93 -0.07 17.77
CA LEU A 62 3.73 -1.26 17.51
C LEU A 62 2.84 -2.50 17.35
N ALA A 63 3.23 -3.37 16.43
CA ALA A 63 2.62 -4.68 16.31
C ALA A 63 2.96 -5.54 17.54
N THR A 64 1.94 -6.08 18.18
CA THR A 64 2.08 -6.94 19.39
C THR A 64 1.57 -8.35 19.16
N SER A 65 0.84 -8.57 18.07
CA SER A 65 0.30 -9.86 17.71
C SER A 65 0.39 -10.08 16.21
N ARG A 66 0.24 -11.33 15.77
CA ARG A 66 0.10 -11.68 14.36
C ARG A 66 -1.01 -10.91 13.64
N ALA A 67 -2.08 -10.53 14.35
CA ALA A 67 -3.20 -9.81 13.74
C ALA A 67 -2.80 -8.40 13.26
N ASP A 68 -1.82 -7.77 13.93
CA ASP A 68 -1.34 -6.43 13.61
C ASP A 68 -0.44 -6.44 12.35
N ALA A 69 0.33 -7.53 12.14
CA ALA A 69 1.25 -7.70 11.02
C ALA A 69 1.11 -9.09 10.35
N PRO A 70 -0.03 -9.40 9.71
CA PRO A 70 -0.38 -10.76 9.27
C PRO A 70 0.45 -11.26 8.09
N THR A 71 1.15 -10.37 7.38
CA THR A 71 2.01 -10.70 6.23
C THR A 71 3.49 -10.86 6.59
N SER A 72 3.86 -10.74 7.87
CA SER A 72 5.22 -11.03 8.34
C SER A 72 5.59 -12.51 8.11
N ILE A 73 6.82 -12.76 7.67
CA ILE A 73 7.35 -14.13 7.45
C ILE A 73 7.57 -14.84 8.80
N LEU A 74 7.97 -14.09 9.82
CA LEU A 74 8.11 -14.57 11.20
C LEU A 74 6.90 -14.09 12.01
N PRO A 75 6.13 -14.98 12.64
CA PRO A 75 5.03 -14.57 13.52
C PRO A 75 5.57 -13.76 14.70
N LEU A 76 4.79 -12.75 15.11
CA LEU A 76 4.91 -12.19 16.45
C LEU A 76 4.19 -13.16 17.39
N ASP A 77 4.93 -13.67 18.37
CA ASP A 77 4.40 -14.57 19.42
C ASP A 77 3.43 -13.84 20.36
#